data_AF-A0A1B1YAQ0-F1
#
_entry.id   AF-A0A1B1YAQ0-F1
#
_cell.length_a   1.000
_cell.length_b   1.000
_cell.length_c   1.000
_cell.angle_alpha   90.00
_cell.angle_beta   90.00
_cell.angle_gamma   90.00
#
_symmetry.space_group_name_H-M   'P 1'
#
loop_
_entity.id
_entity.type
_entity.pdbx_description
1 polymer ?
#
loop_
_entity_poly.entity_id
_entity_poly.type
_entity_poly.pdbx_seq_one_letter_code
_entity_poly.pdbx_strand_id
1 'polypeptide(L)'
;MKLTGRIYRGRVLLMEDEYALSGEGKFQKQLEQSLVELCRKMGISVPMWLGKNTREFARYRWTSFQNDQFLEPVNFDRFEIRLEDV
;
A
#
# COMPACT_ATOMS: atom_id res chain seq x y z
N MET A 1 -4.89 14.24 3.37
CA MET A 1 -4.60 12.82 3.68
C MET A 1 -3.74 12.25 2.57
N LYS A 2 -2.69 11.50 2.92
CA LYS A 2 -1.82 10.86 1.93
C LYS A 2 -1.62 9.38 2.27
N LEU A 3 -1.41 8.58 1.23
CA LEU A 3 -1.05 7.16 1.33
C LEU A 3 0.44 7.03 1.04
N THR A 4 1.20 6.57 2.04
CA THR A 4 2.64 6.32 1.93
C THR A 4 2.87 4.83 1.75
N GLY A 5 3.67 4.46 0.74
CA GLY A 5 4.09 3.10 0.42
C GLY A 5 5.56 2.89 0.74
N ARG A 6 5.90 1.73 1.32
CA ARG A 6 7.28 1.38 1.67
C ARG A 6 7.58 -0.06 1.28
N ILE A 7 8.67 -0.27 0.53
CA ILE A 7 9.13 -1.60 0.14
C ILE A 7 10.37 -1.97 0.94
N TYR A 8 10.36 -3.16 1.55
CA TYR A 8 11.43 -3.67 2.38
C TYR A 8 12.01 -4.98 1.85
N ARG A 9 13.32 -5.14 2.03
CA ARG A 9 14.02 -6.43 1.98
C ARG A 9 14.76 -6.63 3.31
N GLY A 10 14.30 -7.59 4.10
CA GLY A 10 14.68 -7.79 5.49
C GLY A 10 14.35 -6.57 6.33
N ARG A 11 15.40 -5.90 6.81
CA ARG A 11 15.31 -4.65 7.59
C ARG A 11 15.60 -3.40 6.76
N VAL A 12 16.00 -3.56 5.50
CA VAL A 12 16.41 -2.46 4.63
C VAL A 12 15.18 -1.91 3.89
N LEU A 13 14.97 -0.61 3.98
CA LEU A 13 14.01 0.12 3.14
C LEU A 13 14.63 0.30 1.75
N LEU A 14 13.99 -0.26 0.73
CA LEU A 14 14.46 -0.17 -0.66
C LEU A 14 13.87 1.05 -1.37
N MET A 15 12.61 1.37 -1.09
CA MET A 15 11.87 2.42 -1.76
C MET A 15 10.76 2.93 -0.85
N GLU A 16 10.54 4.23 -0.87
CA GLU A 16 9.41 4.90 -0.27
C GLU A 16 8.79 5.82 -1.31
N ASP A 17 7.46 5.85 -1.36
CA ASP A 17 6.74 6.79 -2.18
C ASP A 17 5.41 7.16 -1.52
N GLU A 18 4.79 8.24 -1.98
CA GLU A 18 3.51 8.73 -1.48
C GLU A 18 2.58 9.18 -2.59
N TYR A 19 1.28 9.08 -2.31
CA TYR A 19 0.21 9.56 -3.17
C TYR A 19 -0.88 10.26 -2.36
N ALA A 20 -1.30 11.44 -2.81
CA ALA A 20 -2.35 12.20 -2.15
C ALA A 20 -3.73 11.61 -2.46
N LEU A 21 -4.58 11.48 -1.45
CA LEU A 21 -5.98 11.14 -1.68
C LEU A 21 -6.69 12.38 -2.25
N SER A 22 -7.50 12.18 -3.29
CA SER A 22 -8.21 13.28 -3.97
C SER A 22 -9.21 14.02 -3.09
N GLY A 23 -9.67 13.41 -1.98
CA GLY A 23 -10.67 13.98 -1.08
C GLY A 23 -12.10 13.92 -1.60
N GLU A 24 -12.30 13.53 -2.86
CA GLU A 24 -13.62 13.46 -3.51
C GLU A 24 -14.20 12.03 -3.49
N GLY A 25 -15.48 11.90 -3.13
CA GLY A 25 -16.20 10.63 -3.17
C GLY A 25 -15.94 9.70 -1.96
N LYS A 26 -16.25 8.40 -2.12
CA LYS A 26 -16.15 7.41 -1.03
C LYS A 26 -14.68 7.09 -0.71
N PHE A 27 -14.34 7.09 0.59
CA PHE A 27 -12.99 6.78 1.08
C PHE A 27 -12.41 5.48 0.52
N GLN A 28 -13.21 4.40 0.46
CA GLN A 28 -12.75 3.12 -0.11
C GLN A 28 -12.27 3.27 -1.56
N LYS A 29 -13.00 4.00 -2.40
CA LYS A 29 -12.60 4.23 -3.80
C LYS A 29 -11.32 5.06 -3.88
N GLN A 30 -11.19 6.08 -3.03
CA GLN A 30 -9.98 6.90 -2.96
C GLN A 30 -8.77 6.06 -2.54
N LEU A 31 -8.93 5.17 -1.56
CA LEU A 31 -7.89 4.26 -1.10
C LEU A 31 -7.47 3.28 -2.21
N GLU A 32 -8.43 2.66 -2.89
CA GLU A 32 -8.18 1.76 -4.01
C GLU A 32 -7.42 2.46 -5.13
N GLN A 33 -7.87 3.65 -5.54
CA GLN A 33 -7.19 4.45 -6.57
C GLN A 33 -5.79 4.86 -6.14
N SER A 34 -5.63 5.35 -4.90
CA SER A 34 -4.33 5.77 -4.38
C SER A 34 -3.35 4.59 -4.30
N LEU A 35 -3.82 3.40 -3.92
CA LEU A 35 -3.01 2.18 -3.91
C LEU A 35 -2.55 1.80 -5.32
N VAL A 36 -3.43 1.84 -6.31
CA VAL A 36 -3.09 1.54 -7.71
C VAL A 36 -2.04 2.53 -8.23
N GLU A 37 -2.24 3.83 -7.99
CA GLU A 37 -1.32 4.88 -8.42
C GLU A 37 0.04 4.78 -7.73
N LEU A 38 0.05 4.46 -6.43
CA LEU A 38 1.26 4.24 -5.66
C LEU A 38 2.04 3.03 -6.18
N CYS A 39 1.38 1.88 -6.41
CA CYS A 39 2.01 0.70 -6.99
C CYS A 39 2.58 0.98 -8.40
N ARG A 40 1.83 1.75 -9.21
CA ARG A 40 2.28 2.19 -10.55
C ARG A 40 3.54 3.04 -10.45
N LYS A 41 3.60 3.98 -9.52
CA LYS A 41 4.76 4.87 -9.30
C LYS A 41 5.99 4.09 -8.80
N MET A 42 5.77 3.09 -7.94
CA MET A 42 6.82 2.21 -7.42
C MET A 42 7.23 1.09 -8.39
N GLY A 43 6.53 0.91 -9.52
CA GLY A 43 6.82 -0.11 -10.52
C GLY A 43 6.55 -1.54 -10.05
N ILE A 44 5.54 -1.74 -9.18
CA ILE A 44 5.15 -3.06 -8.66
C ILE A 44 3.71 -3.40 -9.07
N SER A 45 3.38 -4.70 -9.10
CA SER A 45 2.00 -5.15 -9.29
C SER A 45 1.15 -4.81 -8.07
N VAL A 46 -0.17 -4.63 -8.27
CA VAL A 46 -1.08 -4.32 -7.17
C VAL A 46 -1.32 -5.60 -6.34
N PRO A 47 -1.11 -5.57 -5.02
CA PRO A 47 -1.32 -6.75 -4.20
C PRO A 47 -2.81 -7.08 -4.02
N MET A 48 -3.09 -8.36 -3.77
CA MET A 48 -4.38 -8.85 -3.31
C MET A 48 -4.68 -8.31 -1.92
N TRP A 49 -5.81 -7.61 -1.81
CA TRP A 49 -6.33 -7.14 -0.54
C TRP A 49 -7.09 -8.26 0.18
N LEU A 50 -6.54 -8.75 1.28
CA LEU A 50 -7.15 -9.82 2.07
C LEU A 50 -7.88 -9.28 3.30
N GLY A 51 -8.73 -10.11 3.92
CA GLY A 51 -9.47 -9.71 5.12
C GLY A 51 -8.59 -9.31 6.32
N LYS A 52 -7.33 -9.78 6.38
CA LYS A 52 -6.35 -9.29 7.37
C LYS A 52 -6.03 -7.81 7.13
N ASN A 53 -5.87 -7.40 5.86
CA ASN A 53 -5.50 -6.04 5.49
C ASN A 53 -6.60 -5.06 5.87
N THR A 54 -7.87 -5.44 5.67
CA THR A 54 -9.01 -4.63 6.13
C THR A 54 -9.00 -4.42 7.64
N ARG A 55 -8.76 -5.47 8.43
CA ARG A 55 -8.75 -5.38 9.90
C ARG A 55 -7.58 -4.52 10.41
N GLU A 56 -6.39 -4.71 9.85
CA GLU A 56 -5.20 -3.93 10.20
C GLU A 56 -5.38 -2.47 9.81
N PHE A 57 -5.80 -2.21 8.58
CA PHE A 57 -5.92 -0.86 8.05
C PHE A 57 -7.02 -0.06 8.77
N ALA A 58 -8.15 -0.69 9.08
CA ALA A 58 -9.20 -0.04 9.87
C ALA A 58 -8.75 0.33 11.29
N ARG A 59 -7.88 -0.48 11.91
CA ARG A 59 -7.44 -0.29 13.30
C ARG A 59 -6.23 0.63 13.43
N TYR A 60 -5.27 0.52 12.50
CA TYR A 60 -3.96 1.14 12.61
C TYR A 60 -3.65 2.13 11.50
N ARG A 61 -4.55 2.29 10.52
CA ARG A 61 -4.30 3.06 9.29
C ARG A 61 -3.05 2.57 8.56
N TRP A 62 -2.71 1.30 8.75
CA TRP A 62 -1.51 0.65 8.23
C TRP A 62 -1.79 -0.82 7.97
N THR A 63 -1.20 -1.36 6.92
CA THR A 63 -1.19 -2.79 6.64
C THR A 63 0.03 -3.16 5.80
N SER A 64 0.33 -4.45 5.72
CA SER A 64 1.45 -4.98 4.94
C SER A 64 1.03 -6.13 4.02
N PHE A 65 1.76 -6.25 2.93
CA PHE A 65 1.57 -7.23 1.87
C PHE A 65 2.86 -8.03 1.71
N GLN A 66 2.72 -9.35 1.79
CA GLN A 66 3.81 -10.30 1.60
C GLN A 66 3.83 -10.79 0.14
N ASN A 67 4.89 -11.48 -0.27
CA ASN A 67 5.09 -11.94 -1.65
C ASN A 67 3.90 -12.77 -2.21
N ASP A 68 3.29 -13.61 -1.38
CA ASP A 68 2.13 -14.44 -1.71
C ASP A 68 0.84 -13.64 -2.04
N GLN A 69 0.83 -12.34 -1.71
CA GLN A 69 -0.27 -11.45 -2.06
C GLN A 69 -0.11 -10.81 -3.43
N PHE A 70 0.97 -11.08 -4.16
CA PHE A 70 1.16 -10.58 -5.52
C PHE A 70 0.92 -11.69 -6.53
N LEU A 71 0.29 -11.34 -7.66
CA LEU A 71 0.03 -12.29 -8.74
C LEU A 71 1.34 -12.71 -9.45
N GLU A 72 2.28 -11.76 -9.55
CA GLU A 72 3.59 -11.95 -10.15
C GLU A 72 4.66 -12.00 -9.04
N PRO A 73 5.73 -12.81 -9.21
CA PRO A 73 6.83 -12.83 -8.25
C PRO A 73 7.46 -11.45 -8.07
N VAL A 74 7.58 -11.02 -6.82
CA VAL A 74 8.20 -9.73 -6.47
C VAL A 74 9.59 -9.92 -5.88
N ASN A 75 10.49 -8.97 -6.13
CA ASN A 75 11.88 -9.00 -5.62
C ASN A 75 12.03 -8.21 -4.30
N PHE A 76 11.06 -8.34 -3.40
CA PHE A 76 11.07 -7.75 -2.07
C PHE A 76 10.33 -8.64 -1.08
N ASP A 77 10.55 -8.40 0.21
CA ASP A 77 10.00 -9.26 1.25
C ASP A 77 8.65 -8.76 1.75
N ARG A 78 8.49 -7.43 1.80
CA ARG A 78 7.29 -6.79 2.33
C ARG A 78 7.04 -5.44 1.68
N PHE A 79 5.79 -5.20 1.28
CA PHE A 79 5.27 -3.89 0.92
C PHE A 79 4.33 -3.41 2.02
N GLU A 80 4.53 -2.21 2.54
CA GLU A 80 3.68 -1.61 3.56
C GLU A 80 2.97 -0.39 3.01
N ILE A 81 1.73 -0.17 3.42
CA ILE A 81 1.03 1.09 3.18
C ILE A 81 0.59 1.70 4.50
N ARG A 82 0.65 3.03 4.59
CA ARG A 82 0.17 3.81 5.73
C ARG A 82 -0.62 5.02 5.25
N LEU A 83 -1.75 5.27 5.90
CA LEU A 83 -2.52 6.48 5.71
C LEU A 83 -2.09 7.51 6.76
N GLU A 84 -1.66 8.67 6.29
CA GLU A 84 -1.18 9.77 7.12
C GLU A 84 -2.12 10.97 6.97
N ASP A 85 -2.55 11.51 8.11
CA ASP A 85 -3.24 12.79 8.18
C ASP A 85 -2.16 13.88 8.09
N VAL A 86 -2.25 14.72 7.07
CA VAL A 86 -1.34 15.86 6.83
C VAL A 86 -1.94 17.08 7.50
#